data_AF-A0A7K2NQ31-F1
#
_entry.id   AF-A0A7K2NQ31-F1
#
_cell.length_a   1.000
_cell.length_b   1.000
_cell.length_c   1.000
_cell.angle_alpha   90.00
_cell.angle_beta   90.00
_cell.angle_gamma   90.00
#
_symmetry.space_group_name_H-M   'P 1'
#
loop_
_entity.id
_entity.type
_entity.pdbx_description
1 polymer ?
#
loop_
_entity_poly.entity_id
_entity_poly.type
_entity_poly.pdbx_seq_one_letter_code
_entity_poly.pdbx_strand_id
1 'polypeptide(L)' 'MPITMQSYSFTWTDPDGTPRASAVAYDRISADRRRNELEKAGATDIDEVPVQPGELPTLEG' A
#
# COMPACT_ATOMS: atom_id res chain seq x y z
N MET A 1 6.03 -25.29 1.77
CA MET A 1 6.50 -23.90 1.64
C MET A 1 5.39 -23.03 2.22
N PRO A 2 5.57 -22.33 3.34
CA PRO A 2 4.57 -21.35 3.76
C PRO A 2 4.53 -20.27 2.67
N ILE A 3 3.37 -20.09 2.05
CA ILE A 3 3.13 -18.94 1.18
C ILE A 3 3.09 -17.76 2.14
N THR A 4 4.19 -17.01 2.25
CA THR A 4 4.20 -15.77 3.02
C THR A 4 3.18 -14.86 2.35
N MET A 5 2.03 -14.70 2.98
CA MET A 5 0.95 -13.86 2.47
C MET A 5 1.40 -12.41 2.68
N GLN A 6 2.16 -11.87 1.73
CA GLN A 6 2.62 -10.50 1.77
C GLN A 6 1.49 -9.59 1.30
N SER A 7 1.12 -8.61 2.11
CA SER A 7 0.21 -7.56 1.70
C SER A 7 1.00 -6.28 1.39
N TYR A 8 0.41 -5.37 0.64
CA TYR A 8 1.04 -4.14 0.18
C TYR A 8 0.09 -2.97 0.44
N SER A 9 0.59 -1.90 1.03
CA SER A 9 -0.11 -0.62 1.14
C SER A 9 0.55 0.38 0.20
N PHE A 10 -0.17 1.46 -0.11
CA PHE A 10 0.35 2.54 -0.96
C PHE A 10 0.26 3.87 -0.24
N THR A 11 1.24 4.71 -0.46
CA THR A 11 1.14 6.16 -0.23
C THR A 11 1.30 6.88 -1.56
N TRP A 12 0.55 7.94 -1.78
CA TRP A 12 0.64 8.73 -3.01
C TRP A 12 0.20 10.17 -2.74
N THR A 13 0.57 11.06 -3.64
CA THR A 13 0.07 12.44 -3.66
C THR A 13 -0.97 12.55 -4.76
N ASP A 14 -2.21 12.92 -4.41
CA ASP A 14 -3.26 13.21 -5.37
C ASP A 14 -2.83 14.39 -6.28
N PRO A 15 -3.37 14.52 -7.51
CA PRO A 15 -3.02 15.61 -8.44
C PRO A 15 -3.18 17.01 -7.84
N ASP A 16 -4.07 17.15 -6.87
CA ASP A 16 -4.31 18.38 -6.11
C ASP A 16 -3.22 18.69 -5.07
N GLY A 17 -2.16 17.87 -5.01
CA GLY A 17 -1.05 18.00 -4.06
C GLY A 17 -1.34 17.40 -2.67
N THR A 18 -2.45 16.67 -2.51
CA THR A 18 -2.84 16.11 -1.21
C THR A 18 -2.20 14.74 -0.98
N PRO A 19 -1.39 14.54 0.07
CA PRO A 19 -0.85 13.24 0.40
C PRO A 19 -1.95 12.30 0.93
N ARG A 20 -1.93 11.07 0.47
CA ARG A 20 -2.87 10.00 0.80
C ARG A 20 -2.14 8.70 1.08
N ALA A 21 -2.83 7.84 1.83
CA ALA A 21 -2.42 6.47 2.06
C ALA A 21 -3.60 5.52 1.84
N SER A 22 -3.33 4.30 1.42
CA SER A 22 -4.34 3.25 1.31
C SER A 22 -4.81 2.83 2.69
N ALA A 23 -6.12 2.83 2.93
CA ALA A 23 -6.71 2.37 4.19
C ALA A 23 -6.68 0.84 4.36
N VAL A 24 -6.39 0.10 3.28
CA VAL A 24 -6.36 -1.36 3.25
C VAL A 24 -5.04 -1.84 2.67
N ALA A 25 -4.65 -3.06 3.05
CA ALA A 25 -3.54 -3.75 2.43
C ALA A 25 -4.05 -4.63 1.27
N TYR A 26 -3.33 -4.63 0.16
CA TYR A 26 -3.64 -5.35 -1.06
C TYR A 26 -2.77 -6.60 -1.19
N ASP A 27 -3.29 -7.67 -1.80
CA ASP A 27 -2.42 -8.70 -2.36
C ASP A 27 -1.64 -8.16 -3.57
N ARG A 28 -0.63 -8.88 -4.04
CA ARG A 28 0.24 -8.43 -5.13
C ARG A 28 -0.53 -8.03 -6.41
N ILE A 29 -1.52 -8.81 -6.82
CA ILE A 29 -2.27 -8.55 -8.06
C ILE A 29 -3.13 -7.30 -7.90
N SER A 30 -3.79 -7.17 -6.76
CA SER A 30 -4.58 -5.98 -6.42
C SER A 30 -3.70 -4.73 -6.29
N ALA A 31 -2.48 -4.87 -5.77
CA ALA A 31 -1.49 -3.81 -5.63
C ALA A 31 -1.05 -3.25 -7.00
N ASP A 32 -0.65 -4.12 -7.93
CA ASP A 32 -0.30 -3.73 -9.30
C ASP A 32 -1.48 -3.02 -10.00
N ARG A 33 -2.71 -3.51 -9.81
CA ARG A 33 -3.91 -2.83 -10.35
C ARG A 33 -4.12 -1.45 -9.72
N ARG A 34 -3.96 -1.34 -8.40
CA ARG A 34 -4.14 -0.08 -7.68
C ARG A 34 -3.13 0.97 -8.13
N ARG A 35 -1.86 0.58 -8.29
CA ARG A 35 -0.81 1.45 -8.82
C ARG A 35 -1.18 2.04 -10.17
N ASN A 36 -1.63 1.20 -11.10
CA ASN A 36 -2.04 1.65 -12.44
C ASN A 36 -3.24 2.62 -12.39
N GLU A 37 -4.19 2.41 -11.49
CA GLU A 37 -5.29 3.37 -11.30
C GLU A 37 -4.82 4.71 -10.72
N LEU A 38 -3.84 4.71 -9.81
CA LEU A 38 -3.24 5.94 -9.28
C LEU A 38 -2.47 6.71 -10.36
N GLU A 39 -1.68 6.01 -11.17
CA GLU A 39 -0.96 6.61 -12.31
C GLU A 39 -1.94 7.22 -13.33
N LYS A 40 -3.05 6.51 -13.63
CA LYS A 40 -4.10 7.03 -14.52
C LYS A 40 -4.87 8.21 -13.93
N ALA A 41 -5.03 8.25 -12.61
CA ALA A 41 -5.64 9.38 -11.91
C ALA A 41 -4.71 10.62 -11.89
N GLY A 42 -3.44 10.47 -12.29
CA GLY A 42 -2.44 11.55 -12.27
C GLY A 42 -1.79 11.73 -10.90
N ALA A 43 -1.89 10.75 -10.01
CA ALA A 43 -1.20 10.78 -8.72
C ALA A 43 0.32 10.74 -8.91
N THR A 44 1.04 11.46 -8.06
CA THR A 44 2.51 11.47 -8.01
C THR A 44 3.01 10.86 -6.71
N ASP A 45 4.33 10.67 -6.58
CA ASP A 45 4.95 10.14 -5.34
C ASP A 45 4.33 8.81 -4.86
N ILE A 46 3.96 7.94 -5.81
CA ILE A 46 3.33 6.65 -5.52
C ILE A 46 4.39 5.67 -5.01
N ASP A 47 4.35 5.40 -3.71
CA ASP A 47 5.21 4.44 -3.02
C ASP A 47 4.42 3.20 -2.59
N GLU A 48 5.03 2.03 -2.76
CA GLU A 48 4.45 0.74 -2.38
C GLU A 48 5.19 0.23 -1.14
N VAL A 49 4.46 0.13 -0.02
CA VAL A 49 5.01 -0.30 1.26
C VAL A 49 4.55 -1.74 1.55
N PRO A 50 5.47 -2.72 1.68
CA PRO A 50 5.10 -4.06 2.08
C PRO A 50 4.60 -4.05 3.53
N VAL A 51 3.44 -4.67 3.74
CA VAL A 51 2.80 -4.84 5.05
C VAL A 51 2.83 -6.33 5.38
N GLN A 52 3.46 -6.69 6.50
CA GLN A 52 3.37 -8.04 7.05
C GLN A 52 2.07 -8.20 7.84
N PRO A 53 1.24 -9.21 7.54
CA PRO A 53 0.10 -9.52 8.39
C PRO A 53 0.61 -10.05 9.74
N GLY A 54 0.20 -9.39 10.82
CA GLY A 54 0.39 -9.89 12.19
C GLY A 54 1.53 -9.28 13.01
N GLU A 55 2.28 -8.30 12.50
CA GLU A 55 3.17 -7.49 13.35
C GLU A 55 2.34 -6.46 14.12
N LEU A 56 1.73 -6.93 15.22
CA LEU A 56 1.26 -6.05 16.27
C LEU A 56 2.50 -5.34 16.87
N PRO A 57 2.47 -4.02 17.11
CA PRO A 57 3.52 -3.41 17.92
C PRO A 57 3.56 -4.15 19.24
N THR A 58 4.75 -4.66 19.61
CA THR A 58 4.97 -5.14 20.96
C THR A 58 4.72 -3.94 21.89
N LEU A 59 3.57 -3.91 22.54
CA LEU A 59 3.39 -3.09 23.73
C LEU A 59 4.29 -3.73 24.78
N GLU A 60 5.55 -3.29 24.83
CA GLU A 60 6.41 -3.51 26.00
C GLU A 60 5.71 -2.80 27.17
N GLY A 61 5.17 -3.61 28.08
CA GLY A 61 4.54 -3.17 29.33
C GLY A 61 5.55 -2.94 30.43
#